data_AF-A1DFD8-F1
#
_entry.id   AF-A1DFD8-F1
#
_cell.length_a   1.000
_cell.length_b   1.000
_cell.length_c   1.000
_cell.angle_alpha   90.00
_cell.angle_beta   90.00
_cell.angle_gamma   90.00
#
_symmetry.space_group_name_H-M   'P 1'
#
loop_
_entity.id
_entity.type
_entity.pdbx_description
1 polymer ?
#
loop_
_entity_poly.entity_id
_entity_poly.type
_entity_poly.pdbx_seq_one_letter_code
_entity_poly.pdbx_strand_id
1 'polypeptide(L)'
;MDDSTRPKDKIAELVAQYGAVPPPWFMFQDTSPYSICWRMGAGEDYIMIFFTWWKEQKESLDESQRIEYFRKWPPPPPWLTWMIEVIWDLNPEDFDDDEDYGPYFERTKALGFGGFLLGSLGLENEGGWSIVKEELSAVLRPARSSLGQSLYDFFLADTMPFKCFLRMRMEGKCHDVRGTYPVKNLR
;
A
#
# COMPACT_ATOMS: atom_id res chain seq x y z
N MET A 1 -10.77 -9.33 36.56
CA MET A 1 -9.65 -9.33 35.61
C MET A 1 -9.52 -7.92 35.11
N ASP A 2 -8.44 -7.24 35.51
CA ASP A 2 -8.17 -5.84 35.16
C ASP A 2 -8.02 -5.70 33.63
N ASP A 3 -8.72 -4.74 33.03
CA ASP A 3 -8.72 -4.51 31.58
C ASP A 3 -7.35 -3.99 31.09
N SER A 4 -6.54 -3.44 32.00
CA SER A 4 -5.24 -2.83 31.68
C SER A 4 -4.13 -3.83 31.29
N THR A 5 -4.26 -5.11 31.63
CA THR A 5 -3.22 -6.13 31.35
C THR A 5 -3.40 -6.83 30.01
N ARG A 6 -4.61 -6.77 29.42
CA ARG A 6 -4.95 -7.52 28.19
C ARG A 6 -4.02 -7.23 27.01
N PRO A 7 -3.61 -5.97 26.72
CA PRO A 7 -2.71 -5.72 25.60
C PRO A 7 -1.30 -6.29 25.82
N LYS A 8 -0.77 -6.19 27.05
CA LYS A 8 0.57 -6.69 27.38
C LYS A 8 0.64 -8.21 27.34
N ASP A 9 -0.39 -8.88 27.86
CA ASP A 9 -0.50 -10.34 27.82
C ASP A 9 -0.53 -10.82 26.36
N LYS A 10 -1.27 -10.11 25.48
CA LYS A 10 -1.35 -10.47 24.06
C LYS A 10 -0.04 -10.20 23.30
N ILE A 11 0.67 -9.12 23.62
CA ILE A 11 2.02 -8.86 23.08
C ILE A 11 2.95 -10.00 23.46
N ALA A 12 2.98 -10.40 24.73
CA ALA A 12 3.84 -11.48 25.21
C ALA A 12 3.53 -12.82 24.51
N GLU A 13 2.26 -13.14 24.29
CA GLU A 13 1.83 -14.32 23.53
C GLU A 13 2.35 -14.29 22.09
N LEU A 14 2.16 -13.18 21.38
CA LEU A 14 2.60 -13.02 19.98
C LEU A 14 4.13 -13.08 19.86
N VAL A 15 4.86 -12.45 20.78
CA VAL A 15 6.32 -12.51 20.82
C VAL A 15 6.79 -13.93 21.12
N ALA A 16 6.15 -14.66 22.04
CA ALA A 16 6.50 -16.04 22.32
C ALA A 16 6.26 -16.97 21.12
N GLN A 17 5.18 -16.73 20.36
CA GLN A 17 4.81 -17.56 19.22
C GLN A 17 5.63 -17.26 17.95
N TYR A 18 5.86 -15.98 17.66
CA TYR A 18 6.42 -15.52 16.39
C TYR A 18 7.79 -14.87 16.52
N GLY A 19 8.31 -14.69 17.75
CA GLY A 19 9.56 -14.00 18.06
C GLY A 19 9.46 -12.47 18.06
N ALA A 20 8.36 -11.91 17.56
CA ALA A 20 8.00 -10.49 17.56
C ALA A 20 6.50 -10.37 17.27
N VAL A 21 5.87 -9.23 17.52
CA VAL A 21 4.47 -9.01 17.12
C VAL A 21 4.44 -8.91 15.59
N PRO A 22 3.67 -9.76 14.87
CA PRO A 22 3.65 -9.73 13.41
C PRO A 22 3.03 -8.44 12.84
N PRO A 23 3.31 -8.08 11.57
CA PRO A 23 2.65 -6.94 10.95
C PRO A 23 1.18 -7.27 10.61
N PRO A 24 0.33 -6.24 10.40
CA PRO A 24 -1.11 -6.44 10.20
C PRO A 24 -1.49 -7.38 9.07
N TRP A 25 -0.77 -7.35 7.93
CA TRP A 25 -1.04 -8.25 6.79
C TRP A 25 -0.76 -9.72 7.08
N PHE A 26 0.09 -10.03 8.05
CA PHE A 26 0.35 -11.42 8.43
C PHE A 26 -0.84 -12.01 9.20
N MET A 27 -1.45 -11.22 10.09
CA MET A 27 -2.59 -11.64 10.91
C MET A 27 -3.93 -11.48 10.18
N PHE A 28 -4.04 -10.52 9.27
CA PHE A 28 -5.25 -10.20 8.51
C PHE A 28 -4.98 -10.22 7.00
N GLN A 29 -4.71 -11.41 6.47
CA GLN A 29 -4.22 -11.61 5.09
C GLN A 29 -5.17 -11.06 4.01
N ASP A 30 -6.48 -11.17 4.21
CA ASP A 30 -7.49 -10.72 3.24
C ASP A 30 -7.97 -9.28 3.45
N THR A 31 -7.30 -8.54 4.33
CA THR A 31 -7.72 -7.20 4.74
C THR A 31 -6.85 -6.12 4.11
N SER A 32 -7.49 -5.21 3.37
CA SER A 32 -6.84 -4.02 2.83
C SER A 32 -6.39 -3.06 3.94
N PRO A 33 -5.25 -2.35 3.81
CA PRO A 33 -4.83 -1.34 4.80
C PRO A 33 -5.83 -0.18 4.93
N TYR A 34 -6.68 0.05 3.92
CA TYR A 34 -7.72 1.08 3.94
C TYR A 34 -9.09 0.58 4.42
N SER A 35 -9.16 -0.66 4.91
CA SER A 35 -10.41 -1.26 5.40
C SER A 35 -10.92 -0.55 6.65
N ILE A 36 -12.25 -0.42 6.77
CA ILE A 36 -12.89 0.11 7.98
C ILE A 36 -12.66 -0.77 9.21
N CYS A 37 -12.28 -2.04 9.02
CA CYS A 37 -12.01 -2.95 10.14
C CYS A 37 -10.86 -2.52 11.05
N TRP A 38 -9.99 -1.62 10.58
CA TRP A 38 -8.90 -1.04 11.38
C TRP A 38 -9.37 0.07 12.31
N ARG A 39 -10.58 0.62 12.06
CA ARG A 39 -11.16 1.73 12.83
C ARG A 39 -12.40 1.34 13.62
N MET A 40 -13.13 0.32 13.19
CA MET A 40 -14.38 -0.14 13.80
C MET A 40 -14.58 -1.65 13.60
N GLY A 41 -13.55 -2.46 13.85
CA GLY A 41 -13.64 -3.91 13.66
C GLY A 41 -12.52 -4.68 14.35
N ALA A 42 -12.42 -5.97 14.06
CA ALA A 42 -11.46 -6.87 14.71
C ALA A 42 -9.99 -6.47 14.51
N GLY A 43 -9.68 -5.61 13.53
CA GLY A 43 -8.33 -5.11 13.29
C GLY A 43 -7.92 -3.93 14.19
N GLU A 44 -8.88 -3.23 14.80
CA GLU A 44 -8.62 -2.05 15.64
C GLU A 44 -7.78 -2.42 16.86
N ASP A 45 -8.21 -3.44 17.62
CA ASP A 45 -7.46 -3.95 18.79
C ASP A 45 -6.06 -4.43 18.39
N TYR A 46 -5.93 -5.06 17.23
CA TYR A 46 -4.64 -5.56 16.75
C TYR A 46 -3.69 -4.42 16.39
N ILE A 47 -4.17 -3.37 15.73
CA ILE A 47 -3.36 -2.20 15.40
C ILE A 47 -2.88 -1.50 16.67
N MET A 48 -3.72 -1.41 17.70
CA MET A 48 -3.33 -0.87 19.01
C MET A 48 -2.24 -1.72 19.68
N ILE A 49 -2.36 -3.05 19.64
CA ILE A 49 -1.34 -3.98 20.12
C ILE A 49 -0.02 -3.78 19.35
N PHE A 50 -0.09 -3.74 18.01
CA PHE A 50 1.08 -3.56 17.15
C PHE A 50 1.80 -2.25 17.46
N PHE A 51 1.10 -1.11 17.50
CA PHE A 51 1.74 0.19 17.76
C PHE A 51 2.25 0.33 19.19
N THR A 52 1.59 -0.30 20.17
CA THR A 52 2.09 -0.35 21.55
C THR A 52 3.44 -1.06 21.61
N TRP A 53 3.53 -2.24 21.00
CA TRP A 53 4.79 -2.99 20.91
C TRP A 53 5.84 -2.26 20.07
N TRP A 54 5.47 -1.76 18.89
CA TRP A 54 6.41 -1.09 17.97
C TRP A 54 7.02 0.16 18.57
N LYS A 55 6.25 0.93 19.36
CA LYS A 55 6.77 2.10 20.08
C LYS A 55 7.91 1.71 21.03
N GLU A 56 7.73 0.65 21.82
CA GLU A 56 8.77 0.16 22.75
C GLU A 56 9.98 -0.38 21.98
N GLN A 57 9.77 -1.11 20.88
CA GLN A 57 10.89 -1.65 20.10
C GLN A 57 11.71 -0.54 19.44
N LYS A 58 11.07 0.46 18.82
CA LYS A 58 11.76 1.55 18.11
C LYS A 58 12.72 2.36 18.97
N GLU A 59 12.52 2.42 20.29
CA GLU A 59 13.46 3.07 21.22
C GLU A 59 14.82 2.36 21.27
N SER A 60 14.84 1.06 20.94
CA SER A 60 16.04 0.21 20.96
C SER A 60 16.53 -0.22 19.58
N LEU A 61 15.64 -0.27 18.58
CA LEU A 61 15.98 -0.72 17.23
C LEU A 61 16.48 0.43 16.34
N ASP A 62 17.63 0.20 15.72
CA ASP A 62 18.12 1.04 14.63
C ASP A 62 17.34 0.78 13.32
N GLU A 63 17.58 1.62 12.31
CA GLU A 63 16.89 1.51 11.02
C GLU A 63 17.13 0.15 10.33
N SER A 64 18.35 -0.38 10.39
CA SER A 64 18.69 -1.66 9.78
C SER A 64 17.88 -2.80 10.40
N GLN A 65 17.75 -2.78 11.73
CA GLN A 65 16.95 -3.77 12.47
C GLN A 65 15.44 -3.63 12.18
N ARG A 66 14.93 -2.41 12.00
CA ARG A 66 13.55 -2.17 11.55
C ARG A 66 13.32 -2.74 10.15
N ILE A 67 14.29 -2.58 9.25
CA ILE A 67 14.24 -3.16 7.90
C ILE A 67 14.24 -4.69 7.96
N GLU A 68 15.11 -5.30 8.78
CA GLU A 68 15.15 -6.76 8.96
C GLU A 68 13.84 -7.33 9.50
N TYR A 69 13.15 -6.61 10.40
CA TYR A 69 11.80 -6.97 10.84
C TYR A 69 10.82 -7.08 9.66
N PHE A 70 10.83 -6.12 8.73
CA PHE A 70 9.98 -6.17 7.54
C PHE A 70 10.47 -7.12 6.45
N ARG A 71 11.74 -7.51 6.45
CA ARG A 71 12.24 -8.60 5.59
C ARG A 71 11.76 -9.96 6.05
N LYS A 72 11.63 -10.17 7.36
CA LYS A 72 11.04 -11.39 7.93
C LYS A 72 9.57 -11.56 7.53
N TRP A 73 8.85 -10.45 7.41
CA TRP A 73 7.45 -10.43 6.98
C TRP A 73 7.25 -9.43 5.83
N PRO A 74 7.61 -9.82 4.59
CA PRO A 74 7.57 -8.90 3.46
C PRO A 74 6.13 -8.38 3.24
N PRO A 75 5.95 -7.06 3.05
CA PRO A 75 4.63 -6.49 2.81
C PRO A 75 4.11 -6.88 1.41
N PRO A 76 2.83 -7.23 1.26
CA PRO A 76 2.20 -7.21 -0.04
C PRO A 76 2.07 -5.76 -0.56
N PRO A 77 1.97 -5.53 -1.88
CA PRO A 77 2.05 -4.18 -2.45
C PRO A 77 1.13 -3.13 -1.83
N PRO A 78 -0.14 -3.43 -1.47
CA PRO A 78 -1.01 -2.43 -0.83
C PRO A 78 -0.48 -1.88 0.49
N TRP A 79 0.37 -2.64 1.18
CA TRP A 79 0.92 -2.30 2.49
C TRP A 79 2.28 -1.60 2.43
N LEU A 80 2.82 -1.36 1.22
CA LEU A 80 4.14 -0.76 1.05
C LEU A 80 4.21 0.65 1.64
N THR A 81 3.22 1.50 1.37
CA THR A 81 3.13 2.85 1.95
C THR A 81 3.05 2.81 3.48
N TRP A 82 2.26 1.89 4.05
CA TRP A 82 2.18 1.74 5.50
C TRP A 82 3.52 1.30 6.10
N MET A 83 4.23 0.38 5.46
CA MET A 83 5.59 -0.01 5.89
C MET A 83 6.55 1.19 5.88
N ILE A 84 6.50 2.00 4.82
CA ILE A 84 7.32 3.22 4.66
C ILE A 84 7.08 4.17 5.84
N GLU A 85 5.83 4.46 6.16
CA GLU A 85 5.44 5.30 7.30
C GLU A 85 5.94 4.74 8.63
N VAL A 86 5.85 3.42 8.81
CA VAL A 86 6.21 2.75 10.07
C VAL A 86 7.72 2.62 10.30
N ILE A 87 8.52 2.44 9.24
CA ILE A 87 9.99 2.35 9.34
C ILE A 87 10.60 3.71 9.67
N TRP A 88 10.15 4.74 8.95
CA TRP A 88 10.75 6.09 8.98
C TRP A 88 9.95 7.11 9.77
N ASP A 89 8.94 6.67 10.52
CA ASP A 89 8.12 7.51 11.40
C ASP A 89 7.49 8.71 10.67
N LEU A 90 7.06 8.47 9.43
CA LEU A 90 6.48 9.51 8.59
C LEU A 90 5.02 9.71 8.97
N ASN A 91 4.65 10.97 9.17
CA ASN A 91 3.27 11.36 9.32
C ASN A 91 2.76 11.91 7.97
N PRO A 92 1.72 11.30 7.36
CA PRO A 92 1.14 11.80 6.13
C PRO A 92 0.70 13.27 6.19
N GLU A 93 0.37 13.79 7.39
CA GLU A 93 -0.02 15.18 7.60
C GLU A 93 1.16 16.17 7.53
N ASP A 94 2.40 15.67 7.65
CA ASP A 94 3.61 16.49 7.56
C ASP A 94 4.01 16.76 6.09
N PHE A 95 3.40 16.06 5.14
CA PHE A 95 3.64 16.27 3.70
C PHE A 95 2.72 17.38 3.18
N ASP A 96 3.31 18.41 2.59
CA ASP A 96 2.58 19.38 1.77
C ASP A 96 2.09 18.71 0.47
N ASP A 97 1.12 19.32 -0.22
CA ASP A 97 0.54 18.78 -1.47
C ASP A 97 1.58 18.47 -2.57
N ASP A 98 2.79 19.04 -2.47
CA ASP A 98 3.93 18.88 -3.39
C ASP A 98 5.02 17.90 -2.89
N GLU A 99 4.99 17.46 -1.62
CA GLU A 99 5.94 16.46 -1.09
C GLU A 99 5.37 15.03 -1.25
N ASP A 100 6.07 14.20 -2.03
CA ASP A 100 5.68 12.83 -2.33
C ASP A 100 6.54 11.80 -1.58
N TYR A 101 6.01 10.60 -1.40
CA TYR A 101 6.71 9.42 -0.90
C TYR A 101 7.82 8.91 -1.85
N GLY A 102 8.02 9.56 -3.01
CA GLY A 102 8.99 9.20 -4.05
C GLY A 102 10.38 8.82 -3.53
N PRO A 103 11.05 9.63 -2.69
CA PRO A 103 12.37 9.30 -2.14
C PRO A 103 12.36 8.01 -1.31
N TYR A 104 11.27 7.76 -0.57
CA TYR A 104 11.09 6.55 0.22
C TYR A 104 10.78 5.34 -0.66
N PHE A 105 10.05 5.51 -1.76
CA PHE A 105 9.86 4.44 -2.74
C PHE A 105 11.19 4.02 -3.38
N GLU A 106 12.03 4.97 -3.81
CA GLU A 106 13.36 4.64 -4.33
C GLU A 106 14.23 3.95 -3.27
N ARG A 107 14.13 4.39 -2.01
CA ARG A 107 14.80 3.73 -0.90
C ARG A 107 14.31 2.30 -0.68
N THR A 108 12.99 2.06 -0.70
CA THR A 108 12.42 0.71 -0.57
C THR A 108 12.79 -0.19 -1.73
N LYS A 109 12.92 0.35 -2.95
CA LYS A 109 13.43 -0.37 -4.13
C LYS A 109 14.88 -0.79 -3.92
N ALA A 110 15.75 0.13 -3.50
CA ALA A 110 17.15 -0.17 -3.19
C ALA A 110 17.30 -1.22 -2.06
N LEU A 111 16.35 -1.25 -1.12
CA LEU A 111 16.31 -2.22 -0.03
C LEU A 111 15.70 -3.59 -0.42
N GLY A 112 15.14 -3.71 -1.62
CA GLY A 112 14.56 -4.94 -2.18
C GLY A 112 13.06 -5.14 -1.92
N PHE A 113 12.35 -4.17 -1.34
CA PHE A 113 10.91 -4.27 -1.06
C PHE A 113 10.03 -4.00 -2.27
N GLY A 114 10.41 -3.05 -3.14
CA GLY A 114 9.63 -2.66 -4.32
C GLY A 114 9.62 -3.72 -5.44
N GLY A 115 10.61 -4.61 -5.45
CA GLY A 115 10.81 -5.60 -6.49
C GLY A 115 10.22 -6.98 -6.18
N PHE A 116 9.54 -7.21 -5.04
CA PHE A 116 9.13 -8.59 -4.73
C PHE A 116 8.05 -9.09 -5.70
N LEU A 117 7.10 -8.28 -6.18
CA LEU A 117 6.11 -8.78 -7.14
C LEU A 117 6.59 -8.77 -8.60
N LEU A 118 7.31 -7.72 -9.02
CA LEU A 118 7.86 -7.61 -10.38
C LEU A 118 9.14 -8.43 -10.57
N GLY A 119 10.00 -8.49 -9.57
CA GLY A 119 11.21 -9.30 -9.52
C GLY A 119 10.96 -10.77 -9.26
N SER A 120 9.99 -11.17 -8.41
CA SER A 120 9.60 -12.60 -8.30
C SER A 120 8.85 -13.11 -9.53
N LEU A 121 8.32 -12.23 -10.37
CA LEU A 121 7.74 -12.57 -11.68
C LEU A 121 8.72 -12.36 -12.86
N GLY A 122 9.96 -11.91 -12.61
CA GLY A 122 10.97 -11.66 -13.66
C GLY A 122 10.66 -10.49 -14.60
N LEU A 123 9.61 -9.71 -14.33
CA LEU A 123 9.05 -8.73 -15.26
C LEU A 123 9.93 -7.48 -15.44
N GLU A 124 10.74 -7.14 -14.43
CA GLU A 124 11.62 -5.96 -14.45
C GLU A 124 12.88 -6.16 -15.29
N ASN A 125 13.44 -7.37 -15.34
CA ASN A 125 14.76 -7.61 -15.93
C ASN A 125 14.74 -8.46 -17.21
N GLU A 126 13.64 -9.17 -17.51
CA GLU A 126 13.56 -10.10 -18.65
C GLU A 126 12.46 -9.74 -19.66
N GLY A 127 12.11 -8.45 -19.78
CA GLY A 127 11.15 -8.00 -20.79
C GLY A 127 9.69 -8.36 -20.48
N GLY A 128 9.37 -8.70 -19.23
CA GLY A 128 7.99 -9.03 -18.86
C GLY A 128 7.02 -7.85 -18.89
N TRP A 129 7.50 -6.61 -18.86
CA TRP A 129 6.69 -5.45 -19.22
C TRP A 129 6.17 -5.50 -20.66
N SER A 130 6.89 -6.15 -21.58
CA SER A 130 6.41 -6.41 -22.93
C SER A 130 5.23 -7.39 -22.92
N ILE A 131 5.28 -8.42 -22.07
CA ILE A 131 4.18 -9.38 -21.88
C ILE A 131 2.95 -8.66 -21.31
N VAL A 132 3.12 -7.86 -20.26
CA VAL A 132 2.03 -7.07 -19.66
C VAL A 132 1.40 -6.14 -20.70
N LYS A 133 2.22 -5.49 -21.52
CA LYS A 133 1.76 -4.63 -22.62
C LYS A 133 1.02 -5.41 -23.71
N GLU A 134 1.52 -6.60 -24.08
CA GLU A 134 0.88 -7.48 -25.06
C GLU A 134 -0.48 -7.97 -24.57
N GLU A 135 -0.57 -8.42 -23.32
CA GLU A 135 -1.83 -8.84 -22.70
C GLU A 135 -2.82 -7.68 -22.58
N LEU A 136 -2.35 -6.50 -22.16
CA LEU A 136 -3.17 -5.30 -22.09
C LEU A 136 -3.72 -4.92 -23.48
N SER A 137 -2.89 -5.03 -24.53
CA SER A 137 -3.30 -4.81 -25.92
C SER A 137 -4.31 -5.87 -26.39
N ALA A 138 -4.10 -7.15 -26.04
CA ALA A 138 -4.98 -8.25 -26.40
C ALA A 138 -6.38 -8.13 -25.79
N VAL A 139 -6.46 -7.65 -24.54
CA VAL A 139 -7.71 -7.43 -23.81
C VAL A 139 -8.42 -6.17 -24.30
N LEU A 140 -7.71 -5.03 -24.36
CA LEU A 140 -8.31 -3.76 -24.73
C LEU A 140 -8.60 -3.64 -26.23
N ARG A 141 -7.90 -4.41 -27.07
CA ARG A 141 -8.05 -4.45 -28.53
C ARG A 141 -8.11 -3.06 -29.16
N PRO A 142 -7.08 -2.23 -28.96
CA PRO A 142 -7.10 -0.81 -29.31
C PRO A 142 -7.38 -0.57 -30.81
N ALA A 143 -6.86 -1.43 -31.69
CA ALA A 143 -7.13 -1.38 -33.13
C ALA A 143 -8.60 -1.65 -33.55
N ARG A 144 -9.44 -2.17 -32.65
CA ARG A 144 -10.83 -2.55 -32.93
C ARG A 144 -11.86 -1.80 -32.08
N SER A 145 -11.42 -1.02 -31.10
CA SER A 145 -12.28 -0.34 -30.13
C SER A 145 -11.72 1.04 -29.84
N SER A 146 -12.49 2.10 -30.13
CA SER A 146 -12.11 3.48 -29.81
C SER A 146 -11.95 3.69 -28.30
N LEU A 147 -12.81 3.07 -27.48
CA LEU A 147 -12.67 3.07 -26.02
C LEU A 147 -11.42 2.29 -25.57
N GLY A 148 -11.17 1.15 -26.21
CA GLY A 148 -9.98 0.33 -25.96
C GLY A 148 -8.69 1.09 -26.28
N GLN A 149 -8.68 1.84 -27.39
CA GLN A 149 -7.58 2.73 -27.78
C GLN A 149 -7.35 3.82 -26.73
N SER A 150 -8.40 4.54 -26.33
CA SER A 150 -8.26 5.60 -25.31
C SER A 150 -7.77 5.09 -23.96
N LEU A 151 -8.21 3.89 -23.53
CA LEU A 151 -7.73 3.28 -22.29
C LEU A 151 -6.29 2.79 -22.43
N TYR A 152 -5.94 2.18 -23.57
CA TYR A 152 -4.59 1.74 -23.84
C TYR A 152 -3.60 2.92 -23.85
N ASP A 153 -3.95 4.01 -24.53
CA ASP A 153 -3.14 5.24 -24.56
C ASP A 153 -3.02 5.87 -23.17
N PHE A 154 -4.09 5.83 -22.36
CA PHE A 154 -4.04 6.25 -20.97
C PHE A 154 -3.03 5.42 -20.16
N PHE A 155 -3.07 4.08 -20.28
CA PHE A 155 -2.15 3.18 -19.60
C PHE A 155 -0.68 3.32 -20.02
N LEU A 156 -0.43 3.75 -21.26
CA LEU A 156 0.92 3.92 -21.82
C LEU A 156 1.44 5.37 -21.77
N ALA A 157 0.71 6.30 -21.13
CA ALA A 157 1.14 7.68 -21.01
C ALA A 157 2.44 7.82 -20.19
N ASP A 158 3.33 8.72 -20.62
CA ASP A 158 4.63 8.98 -19.98
C ASP A 158 4.51 9.49 -18.53
N THR A 159 3.36 10.08 -18.19
CA THR A 159 3.04 10.51 -16.83
C THR A 159 1.61 10.10 -16.48
N MET A 160 1.42 9.47 -15.33
CA MET A 160 0.11 9.12 -14.79
C MET A 160 -0.07 9.77 -13.42
N PRO A 161 -1.22 10.43 -13.16
CA PRO A 161 -1.58 10.83 -11.80
C PRO A 161 -1.99 9.57 -11.01
N PHE A 162 -1.01 8.91 -10.39
CA PHE A 162 -1.22 7.78 -9.49
C PHE A 162 -1.78 8.28 -8.14
N LYS A 163 -3.06 8.64 -8.09
CA LYS A 163 -3.79 8.75 -6.81
C LYS A 163 -4.92 7.74 -6.80
N CYS A 164 -4.70 6.52 -6.32
CA CYS A 164 -5.74 5.61 -5.78
C CYS A 164 -6.92 5.17 -6.71
N PHE A 165 -7.07 5.74 -7.90
CA PHE A 165 -8.27 5.66 -8.74
C PHE A 165 -8.38 4.34 -9.50
N LEU A 166 -7.27 3.68 -9.81
CA LEU A 166 -7.26 2.46 -10.63
C LEU A 166 -8.01 1.30 -9.97
N ARG A 167 -7.82 1.11 -8.65
CA ARG A 167 -8.57 0.11 -7.86
C ARG A 167 -10.07 0.42 -7.83
N MET A 168 -10.46 1.66 -7.47
CA MET A 168 -11.87 2.08 -7.43
C MET A 168 -12.55 1.97 -8.80
N ARG A 169 -11.82 2.25 -9.88
CA ARG A 169 -12.34 2.22 -11.25
C ARG A 169 -12.50 0.79 -11.77
N MET A 170 -11.59 -0.13 -11.45
CA MET A 170 -11.73 -1.56 -11.80
C MET A 170 -12.84 -2.25 -11.01
N GLU A 171 -13.11 -1.80 -9.78
CA GLU A 171 -14.22 -2.29 -8.96
C GLU A 171 -15.60 -1.71 -9.39
N GLY A 172 -15.66 -0.88 -10.44
CA GLY A 172 -16.90 -0.29 -10.96
C GLY A 172 -17.53 0.78 -10.06
N LYS A 173 -16.77 1.32 -9.09
CA LYS A 173 -17.28 2.25 -8.06
C LYS A 173 -17.22 3.73 -8.47
N CYS A 174 -16.86 4.04 -9.72
CA CYS A 174 -16.86 5.41 -10.22
C CYS A 174 -18.28 5.79 -10.67
N HIS A 175 -19.02 6.51 -9.82
CA HIS A 175 -20.18 7.27 -10.29
C HIS A 175 -19.68 8.35 -11.25
N ASP A 176 -20.16 8.31 -12.48
CA ASP A 176 -19.87 9.28 -13.54
C ASP A 176 -20.21 10.70 -13.05
N VAL A 177 -19.20 11.48 -12.65
CA VAL A 177 -19.38 12.92 -12.37
C VAL A 177 -19.41 13.68 -13.70
N ARG A 178 -20.24 13.22 -14.64
CA ARG A 178 -20.69 14.06 -15.75
C ARG A 178 -21.91 14.83 -15.29
N GLY A 179 -21.66 16.05 -14.82
CA GLY A 179 -22.67 17.09 -14.67
C GLY A 179 -22.76 17.63 -13.26
N THR A 180 -22.00 18.71 -12.99
CA THR A 180 -22.49 19.97 -12.39
C THR A 180 -21.31 20.92 -12.20
N TYR A 181 -20.92 21.64 -13.25
CA TYR A 181 -20.34 22.96 -13.02
C TYR A 181 -21.52 23.94 -12.93
N PRO A 182 -21.72 24.67 -11.82
CA PRO A 182 -22.61 25.81 -11.84
C PRO A 182 -21.98 26.88 -12.73
N VAL A 183 -22.65 27.19 -13.84
CA VAL A 183 -22.39 28.36 -14.67
C VAL A 183 -22.45 29.59 -13.74
N LYS A 184 -21.31 30.21 -13.47
CA LYS A 184 -21.28 31.54 -12.86
C LYS A 184 -21.84 32.52 -13.89
N ASN A 185 -23.05 32.99 -13.65
CA ASN A 185 -23.62 34.12 -14.36
C ASN A 185 -22.72 35.36 -14.14
N LEU A 186 -22.07 35.80 -15.21
CA LEU A 186 -21.52 37.13 -15.33
C LEU A 186 -22.69 38.11 -15.46
N ARG A 187 -22.81 39.02 -14.49
CA ARG A 187 -23.48 40.31 -14.64
C ARG A 187 -22.41 41.38 -14.59
#